data_AF-A0A838PZM4-F1
#
_entry.id   AF-A0A838PZM4-F1
#
_cell.length_a   1.000
_cell.length_b   1.000
_cell.length_c   1.000
_cell.angle_alpha   90.00
_cell.angle_beta   90.00
_cell.angle_gamma   90.00
#
_symmetry.space_group_name_H-M   'P 1'
#
loop_
_entity.id
_entity.type
_entity.pdbx_description
1 polymer ?
#
loop_
_entity_poly.entity_id
_entity_poly.type
_entity_poly.pdbx_seq_one_letter_code
_entity_poly.pdbx_strand_id
1 'polypeptide(L)' 'MKSAVVLLSGGLDSAVTLALAQAEGFEAHALSFQYGQRHGVEVAAAKRIAQSRGA' A
#
# COMPACT_ATOMS: atom_id res chain seq x y z
N MET A 1 15.77 8.49 8.53
CA MET A 1 14.88 7.36 8.19
C MET A 1 15.07 7.05 6.71
N LYS A 2 15.05 5.78 6.28
CA LYS A 2 15.11 5.47 4.83
C LYS A 2 13.69 5.43 4.30
N SER A 3 13.44 6.07 3.16
CA SER A 3 12.13 6.02 2.51
C SER A 3 11.96 4.73 1.71
N ALA A 4 10.74 4.18 1.70
CA ALA A 4 10.36 3.05 0.88
C ALA A 4 9.06 3.37 0.14
N VAL A 5 8.99 3.04 -1.14
CA VAL A 5 7.73 3.10 -1.90
C VAL A 5 7.20 1.69 -2.05
N VAL A 6 5.99 1.44 -1.58
CA VAL A 6 5.33 0.13 -1.67
C VAL A 6 4.21 0.21 -2.68
N LEU A 7 4.27 -0.65 -3.69
CA LEU A 7 3.20 -0.80 -4.66
C LEU A 7 2.02 -1.52 -4.00
N LEU A 8 0.97 -0.77 -3.69
CA LEU A 8 -0.17 -1.24 -2.92
C LEU A 8 -1.32 -1.59 -3.87
N SER A 9 -1.58 -2.88 -4.07
CA SER A 9 -2.65 -3.34 -4.97
C SER A 9 -4.02 -3.39 -4.28
N GLY A 10 -4.05 -3.38 -2.95
CA GLY A 10 -5.25 -3.63 -2.14
C GLY A 10 -5.42 -5.10 -1.76
N GLY A 11 -4.56 -5.99 -2.25
CA GLY A 11 -4.47 -7.38 -1.85
C GLY A 11 -3.54 -7.61 -0.64
N LEU A 12 -3.63 -8.81 -0.06
CA LEU A 12 -2.92 -9.22 1.15
C LEU A 12 -1.42 -8.99 1.07
N ASP A 13 -0.78 -9.50 0.01
CA ASP A 13 0.69 -9.49 -0.11
C ASP A 13 1.25 -8.07 -0.04
N SER A 14 0.68 -7.15 -0.83
CA SER A 14 1.09 -5.75 -0.83
C SER A 14 0.83 -5.03 0.50
N ALA A 15 -0.23 -5.42 1.23
CA ALA A 15 -0.54 -4.88 2.55
C ALA A 15 0.45 -5.36 3.62
N VAL A 16 0.89 -6.62 3.51
CA VAL A 16 1.93 -7.20 4.38
C VAL A 16 3.29 -6.55 4.09
N THR A 17 3.64 -6.34 2.82
CA THR A 17 4.87 -5.62 2.45
C THR A 17 4.91 -4.22 3.06
N LEU A 18 3.80 -3.47 3.00
CA LEU A 18 3.70 -2.16 3.64
C LEU A 18 3.91 -2.24 5.15
N ALA A 19 3.27 -3.21 5.81
CA ALA A 19 3.40 -3.44 7.24
C ALA A 19 4.84 -3.76 7.66
N LEU A 20 5.52 -4.61 6.89
CA LEU A 20 6.89 -5.02 7.14
C LEU A 20 7.86 -3.86 6.96
N ALA A 21 7.71 -3.06 5.89
CA ALA A 21 8.54 -1.87 5.69
C ALA A 21 8.42 -0.89 6.88
N GLN A 22 7.21 -0.67 7.39
CA GLN A 22 7.01 0.16 8.59
C GLN A 22 7.65 -0.47 9.83
N ALA A 23 7.49 -1.78 10.04
CA ALA A 23 8.08 -2.49 11.18
C ALA A 23 9.63 -2.51 11.16
N GLU A 24 10.22 -2.49 9.97
CA GLU A 24 11.68 -2.38 9.76
C GLU A 24 12.20 -0.95 9.89
N GLY A 25 11.33 0.04 10.17
CA GLY A 25 11.71 1.43 10.41
C GLY A 25 11.87 2.29 9.15
N PHE A 26 11.26 1.88 8.03
CA PHE A 26 11.20 2.72 6.83
C PHE A 26 10.08 3.75 6.92
N GLU A 27 10.32 4.92 6.30
CA GLU A 27 9.26 5.86 5.94
C GLU A 27 8.55 5.31 4.70
N ALA A 28 7.52 4.49 4.92
CA ALA A 28 6.83 3.81 3.86
C ALA A 28 5.73 4.70 3.25
N HIS A 29 5.76 4.85 1.93
CA HIS A 29 4.72 5.54 1.15
C HIS A 29 4.01 4.53 0.25
N ALA A 30 2.68 4.56 0.23
CA ALA A 30 1.90 3.69 -0.64
C ALA A 30 1.71 4.33 -2.03
N LEU A 31 1.94 3.53 -3.08
CA LEU A 31 1.61 3.90 -4.46
C LEU A 31 0.67 2.85 -5.05
N SER A 32 -0.52 3.27 -5.45
CA SER A 32 -1.48 2.44 -6.18
C SER A 32 -1.70 3.06 -7.56
N PHE A 33 -1.71 2.23 -8.58
CA PHE A 33 -2.05 2.68 -9.92
C PHE A 33 -3.51 2.38 -10.24
N GLN A 34 -4.18 3.29 -10.94
CA GLN A 34 -5.50 3.06 -11.51
C GLN A 34 -5.38 3.12 -13.04
N TYR A 35 -5.26 1.96 -13.69
CA TYR A 35 -5.05 1.84 -15.14
C TYR A 35 -6.10 0.98 -15.85
N GLY A 36 -7.33 0.94 -15.32
CA GLY A 36 -8.44 0.21 -15.92
C GLY A 36 -8.65 -1.18 -15.32
N GLN A 37 -8.41 -1.33 -14.01
CA GLN A 37 -8.69 -2.57 -13.30
C GLN A 37 -10.14 -3.01 -13.50
N ARG A 38 -10.33 -4.33 -13.65
CA ARG A 38 -11.65 -4.95 -13.90
C ARG A 38 -12.65 -4.69 -12.77
N HIS A 39 -12.16 -4.54 -11.53
CA HIS A 39 -12.97 -4.21 -10.37
C HIS A 39 -12.32 -3.08 -9.56
N GLY A 40 -13.03 -1.96 -9.37
CA GLY A 40 -12.52 -0.82 -8.58
C GLY A 40 -12.40 -1.09 -7.07
N VAL A 41 -12.85 -2.25 -6.60
CA VAL A 41 -12.77 -2.67 -5.20
C VAL A 41 -11.34 -2.79 -4.70
N GLU A 42 -10.40 -3.18 -5.57
CA GLU A 42 -8.97 -3.33 -5.23
C GLU A 42 -8.35 -1.95 -4.94
N VAL A 43 -8.61 -0.96 -5.79
CA VAL A 43 -8.15 0.42 -5.57
C VAL A 43 -8.77 1.02 -4.31
N ALA A 44 -10.05 0.76 -4.04
CA ALA A 44 -10.70 1.18 -2.81
C ALA A 44 -10.12 0.50 -1.56
N ALA A 45 -9.76 -0.79 -1.66
CA ALA A 45 -9.07 -1.51 -0.60
C ALA A 45 -7.68 -0.94 -0.35
N ALA A 46 -6.90 -0.67 -1.41
CA ALA A 46 -5.58 -0.05 -1.30
C ALA A 46 -5.65 1.30 -0.57
N LYS A 47 -6.62 2.16 -0.93
CA LYS A 47 -6.83 3.44 -0.26
C LYS A 47 -7.14 3.28 1.24
N ARG A 48 -8.01 2.33 1.61
CA ARG A 48 -8.32 2.06 3.02
C ARG A 48 -7.11 1.56 3.81
N ILE A 49 -6.31 0.68 3.21
CA ILE A 49 -5.10 0.14 3.84
C ILE A 49 -4.08 1.26 4.06
N ALA A 50 -3.80 2.06 3.04
CA ALA A 50 -2.90 3.21 3.11
C ALA A 50 -3.30 4.18 4.25
N GLN A 51 -4.58 4.57 4.28
CA GLN A 51 -5.14 5.42 5.35
C GLN A 51 -5.00 4.81 6.75
N SER A 52 -5.27 3.52 6.91
CA SER A 52 -5.17 2.83 8.21
C SER A 52 -3.73 2.73 8.73
N ARG A 53 -2.74 2.84 7.83
CA ARG A 53 -1.32 2.70 8.15
C ARG A 53 -0.55 4.03 8.11
N GLY A 54 -1.20 5.13 7.76
CA GLY A 54 -0.55 6.44 7.64
C GLY A 54 0.48 6.51 6.51
N ALA A 55 0.21 5.82 5.40
CA ALA A 55 1.09 5.71 4.23
C ALA A 55 0.39 6.15 2.93
#